data_AF-A0AAV3IN34-F1
#
_entry.id   AF-A0AAV3IN34-F1
#
_cell.length_a   1.000
_cell.length_b   1.000
_cell.length_c   1.000
_cell.angle_alpha   90.00
_cell.angle_beta   90.00
_cell.angle_gamma   90.00
#
_symmetry.space_group_name_H-M   'P 1'
#
loop_
_entity.id
_entity.type
_entity.pdbx_description
1 polymer ?
#
loop_
_entity_poly.entity_id
_entity_poly.type
_entity_poly.pdbx_seq_one_letter_code
_entity_poly.pdbx_strand_id
1 'polypeptide(L)'
;MIKQNLTLIFIIIISITISACSQGPRPLEAVIKKNNLCVFTNNPKTYASFDNSVLVYLGKIDYTKEFKSTYKKLYTKAPLPIEETNCVAIPLEVIDKNVPYEIVLETNKSFHARICVIDKGNRLEVKHIEAGKSACN
;
A
#
# COMPACT_ATOMS: atom_id res chain seq x y z
N MET A 1 -69.69 -23.61 0.76
CA MET A 1 -69.31 -22.52 -0.16
C MET A 1 -68.61 -21.44 0.65
N ILE A 2 -67.28 -21.49 0.73
CA ILE A 2 -66.45 -20.56 1.49
C ILE A 2 -65.47 -19.91 0.50
N LYS A 3 -65.42 -18.59 0.57
CA LYS A 3 -64.85 -17.63 -0.39
C LYS A 3 -63.33 -17.75 -0.52
N GLN A 4 -62.88 -17.43 -1.73
CA GLN A 4 -61.52 -17.43 -2.27
C GLN A 4 -60.41 -16.97 -1.30
N ASN A 5 -59.39 -17.80 -1.17
CA ASN A 5 -58.10 -17.48 -0.58
C ASN A 5 -57.36 -16.49 -1.50
N LEU A 6 -57.19 -15.25 -1.05
CA LEU A 6 -56.33 -14.26 -1.70
C LEU A 6 -54.93 -14.35 -1.06
N THR A 7 -54.09 -15.21 -1.61
CA THR A 7 -52.69 -15.38 -1.19
C THR A 7 -51.87 -14.18 -1.67
N LEU A 8 -51.65 -13.20 -0.79
CA LEU A 8 -50.83 -12.03 -1.09
C LEU A 8 -49.34 -12.36 -0.82
N ILE A 9 -48.65 -12.92 -1.80
CA ILE A 9 -47.19 -13.10 -1.75
C ILE A 9 -46.55 -11.77 -2.12
N PHE A 10 -46.20 -10.97 -1.11
CA PHE A 10 -45.41 -9.75 -1.27
C PHE A 10 -43.92 -10.12 -1.28
N ILE A 11 -43.39 -10.54 -2.44
CA ILE A 11 -41.94 -10.69 -2.66
C ILE A 11 -41.50 -9.53 -3.55
N ILE A 12 -40.89 -8.49 -2.98
CA ILE A 12 -40.02 -7.56 -3.71
C ILE A 12 -38.81 -7.19 -2.83
N ILE A 13 -37.80 -8.07 -2.94
CA ILE A 13 -36.36 -7.83 -3.10
C ILE A 13 -35.84 -6.47 -2.60
N ILE A 14 -35.21 -6.49 -1.41
CA ILE A 14 -34.33 -5.43 -0.93
C ILE A 14 -33.01 -5.54 -1.70
N SER A 15 -32.87 -4.77 -2.79
CA SER A 15 -31.59 -4.59 -3.48
C SER A 15 -30.68 -3.68 -2.66
N ILE A 16 -30.04 -4.22 -1.62
CA ILE A 16 -28.92 -3.55 -0.94
C ILE A 16 -27.73 -3.59 -1.90
N THR A 17 -27.62 -2.58 -2.76
CA THR A 17 -26.36 -2.32 -3.48
C THR A 17 -25.41 -1.60 -2.51
N ILE A 18 -24.81 -2.36 -1.61
CA ILE A 18 -23.56 -1.92 -0.98
C ILE A 18 -22.50 -1.89 -2.06
N SER A 19 -22.39 -0.75 -2.75
CA SER A 19 -21.19 -0.40 -3.50
C SER A 19 -20.08 -0.15 -2.47
N ALA A 20 -19.55 -1.24 -1.92
CA ALA A 20 -18.25 -1.24 -1.30
C ALA A 20 -17.24 -0.94 -2.42
N CYS A 21 -17.06 0.34 -2.74
CA CYS A 21 -15.88 0.81 -3.43
C CYS A 21 -14.72 0.56 -2.46
N SER A 22 -14.14 -0.64 -2.50
CA SER A 22 -12.78 -0.81 -2.03
C SER A 22 -11.93 0.06 -2.97
N GLN A 23 -11.65 1.30 -2.53
CA GLN A 23 -10.61 2.07 -3.17
C GLN A 23 -9.35 1.23 -2.99
N GLY A 24 -8.86 0.66 -4.10
CA GLY A 24 -7.68 -0.17 -4.10
C GLY A 24 -6.48 0.54 -3.45
N PRO A 25 -5.37 -0.18 -3.25
CA PRO A 25 -4.18 0.37 -2.61
C PRO A 25 -3.77 1.69 -3.25
N ARG A 26 -3.56 2.73 -2.43
CA ARG A 26 -3.19 4.05 -2.92
C ARG A 26 -1.72 4.05 -3.36
N PRO A 27 -1.37 4.76 -4.44
CA PRO A 27 0.01 4.81 -4.89
C PRO A 27 0.89 5.45 -3.81
N LEU A 28 2.05 4.85 -3.57
CA LEU A 28 3.13 5.37 -2.75
C LEU A 28 4.31 5.68 -3.69
N GLU A 29 4.90 6.87 -3.55
CA GLU A 29 6.09 7.24 -4.29
C GLU A 29 7.34 6.73 -3.57
N ALA A 30 8.34 6.33 -4.33
CA ALA A 30 9.61 5.83 -3.81
C ALA A 30 10.79 6.32 -4.65
N VAL A 31 11.75 6.99 -4.02
CA VAL A 31 12.97 7.51 -4.67
C VAL A 31 14.21 7.18 -3.85
N ILE A 32 15.37 7.07 -4.49
CA ILE A 32 16.63 6.87 -3.77
C ILE A 32 17.22 8.23 -3.40
N LYS A 33 17.57 8.40 -2.12
CA LYS A 33 18.20 9.60 -1.59
C LYS A 33 19.35 9.23 -0.67
N LYS A 34 20.57 9.55 -1.08
CA LYS A 34 21.80 9.11 -0.41
C LYS A 34 21.79 7.57 -0.28
N ASN A 35 21.82 7.04 0.94
CA ASN A 35 21.83 5.61 1.21
C ASN A 35 20.47 5.03 1.65
N ASN A 36 19.38 5.76 1.38
CA ASN A 36 18.02 5.37 1.78
C ASN A 36 17.06 5.36 0.59
N LEU A 37 16.08 4.47 0.65
CA LEU A 37 14.83 4.59 -0.09
C LEU A 37 13.91 5.54 0.68
N CYS A 38 13.47 6.58 0.01
CA CYS A 38 12.66 7.67 0.53
C CYS A 38 11.23 7.49 0.00
N VAL A 39 10.27 7.23 0.90
CA VAL A 39 8.88 6.97 0.52
C VAL A 39 7.92 8.04 1.03
N PHE A 40 7.00 8.47 0.18
CA PHE A 40 6.04 9.55 0.46
C PHE A 40 4.75 9.38 -0.35
N THR A 41 3.66 9.97 0.11
CA THR A 41 2.32 9.67 -0.42
C THR A 41 1.92 10.51 -1.62
N ASN A 42 2.57 11.66 -1.83
CA ASN A 42 2.16 12.67 -2.81
C ASN A 42 0.64 12.98 -2.74
N ASN A 43 0.08 12.93 -1.52
CA ASN A 43 -1.34 13.08 -1.28
C ASN A 43 -1.58 14.07 -0.14
N PRO A 44 -2.11 15.29 -0.42
CA PRO A 44 -2.30 16.33 0.58
C PRO A 44 -3.37 15.96 1.63
N LYS A 45 -4.18 14.92 1.40
CA LYS A 45 -5.15 14.39 2.35
C LYS A 45 -4.59 13.29 3.25
N THR A 46 -3.26 13.16 3.30
CA THR A 46 -2.57 12.28 4.24
C THR A 46 -2.50 12.96 5.60
N TYR A 47 -2.89 12.24 6.64
CA TYR A 47 -2.70 12.65 8.02
C TYR A 47 -2.32 11.43 8.87
N ALA A 48 -1.76 11.65 10.04
CA ALA A 48 -1.36 10.55 10.90
C ALA A 48 -2.59 9.77 11.37
N SER A 49 -2.43 8.47 11.57
CA SER A 49 -3.51 7.63 12.12
C SER A 49 -3.79 8.01 13.58
N PHE A 50 -2.80 7.74 14.44
CA PHE A 50 -2.84 7.98 15.88
C PHE A 50 -1.47 8.51 16.36
N ASP A 51 -1.47 9.42 17.34
CA ASP A 51 -0.26 9.96 18.01
C ASP A 51 0.82 10.56 17.09
N ASN A 52 0.41 11.15 15.96
CA ASN A 52 1.33 11.65 14.94
C ASN A 52 2.38 10.61 14.52
N SER A 53 1.94 9.35 14.43
CA SER A 53 2.78 8.24 14.03
C SER A 53 2.45 7.72 12.64
N VAL A 54 3.47 7.22 11.96
CA VAL A 54 3.37 6.51 10.68
C VAL A 54 4.15 5.21 10.77
N LEU A 55 3.59 4.14 10.23
CA LEU A 55 4.21 2.82 10.24
C LEU A 55 4.60 2.46 8.81
N VAL A 56 5.87 2.12 8.60
CA VAL A 56 6.35 1.57 7.33
C VAL A 56 6.75 0.11 7.51
N TYR A 57 6.40 -0.72 6.54
CA TYR A 57 6.93 -2.06 6.44
C TYR A 57 7.09 -2.48 4.99
N LEU A 58 8.00 -3.40 4.75
CA LEU A 58 8.22 -3.96 3.43
C LEU A 58 8.53 -5.45 3.52
N GLY A 59 8.18 -6.17 2.47
CA GLY A 59 8.43 -7.59 2.33
C GLY A 59 8.66 -7.96 0.86
N LYS A 60 9.40 -9.05 0.65
CA LYS A 60 9.63 -9.59 -0.68
C LYS A 60 8.30 -10.04 -1.29
N ILE A 61 8.08 -9.74 -2.56
CA ILE A 61 6.92 -10.23 -3.30
C ILE A 61 7.14 -11.70 -3.64
N ASP A 62 6.31 -12.56 -3.07
CA ASP A 62 6.21 -13.98 -3.39
C ASP A 62 4.74 -14.38 -3.32
N TYR A 63 4.07 -14.44 -4.48
CA TYR A 63 2.64 -14.75 -4.55
C TYR A 63 2.29 -16.20 -4.18
N THR A 64 3.29 -17.05 -3.95
CA THR A 64 3.08 -18.43 -3.47
C THR A 64 3.00 -18.52 -1.94
N LYS A 65 3.31 -17.42 -1.24
CA LYS A 65 3.36 -17.34 0.22
C LYS A 65 2.53 -16.17 0.73
N GLU A 66 2.15 -16.25 1.99
CA GLU A 66 1.59 -15.09 2.69
C GLU A 66 2.64 -13.98 2.80
N PHE A 67 2.18 -12.73 2.76
CA PHE A 67 3.06 -11.58 2.90
C PHE A 67 3.78 -11.61 4.25
N LYS A 68 5.11 -11.55 4.21
CA LYS A 68 5.96 -11.47 5.41
C LYS A 68 6.86 -10.26 5.32
N SER A 69 6.70 -9.33 6.27
CA SER A 69 7.58 -8.16 6.36
C SER A 69 8.99 -8.58 6.76
N THR A 70 9.99 -8.14 6.00
CA THR A 70 11.42 -8.27 6.34
C THR A 70 11.94 -7.05 7.08
N TYR A 71 11.25 -5.91 6.98
CA TYR A 71 11.52 -4.69 7.73
C TYR A 71 10.22 -4.03 8.14
N LYS A 72 10.19 -3.48 9.37
CA LYS A 72 9.06 -2.78 9.95
C LYS A 72 9.56 -1.72 10.92
N LYS A 73 9.06 -0.48 10.80
CA LYS A 73 9.44 0.61 11.70
C LYS A 73 8.30 1.60 11.90
N LEU A 74 8.06 1.94 13.17
CA LEU A 74 7.16 3.00 13.57
C LEU A 74 7.95 4.30 13.74
N TYR A 75 7.49 5.36 13.09
CA TYR A 75 8.02 6.71 13.24
C TYR A 75 7.01 7.52 14.05
N THR A 76 7.41 8.03 15.20
CA THR A 76 6.56 8.85 16.08
C THR A 76 6.99 10.30 16.04
N LYS A 77 6.04 11.23 16.15
CA LYS A 77 6.29 12.69 16.17
C LYS A 77 7.10 13.19 14.96
N ALA A 78 7.02 12.49 13.83
CA ALA A 78 7.67 12.88 12.59
C ALA A 78 6.74 13.73 11.72
N PRO A 79 7.28 14.60 10.84
CA PRO A 79 6.49 15.22 9.78
C PRO A 79 5.75 14.18 8.95
N LEU A 80 4.57 14.54 8.44
CA LEU A 80 3.83 13.64 7.56
C LEU A 80 4.54 13.50 6.22
N PRO A 81 4.71 12.27 5.70
CA PRO A 81 5.43 12.03 4.45
C PRO A 81 4.54 12.30 3.23
N ILE A 82 4.07 13.54 3.10
CA ILE A 82 3.27 14.00 1.95
C ILE A 82 4.18 14.28 0.76
N GLU A 83 5.28 14.97 1.00
CA GLU A 83 6.26 15.39 0.01
C GLU A 83 7.59 14.66 0.21
N GLU A 84 8.42 14.61 -0.84
CA GLU A 84 9.74 13.97 -0.80
C GLU A 84 10.66 14.56 0.30
N THR A 85 10.53 15.86 0.59
CA THR A 85 11.30 16.55 1.63
C THR A 85 11.08 15.98 3.03
N ASN A 86 9.89 15.42 3.29
CA ASN A 86 9.44 14.87 4.56
C ASN A 86 9.28 13.35 4.52
N CYS A 87 9.88 12.67 3.54
CA CYS A 87 9.67 11.25 3.33
C CYS A 87 10.14 10.37 4.50
N VAL A 88 9.59 9.17 4.56
CA VAL A 88 10.10 8.12 5.43
C VAL A 88 11.32 7.48 4.78
N ALA A 89 12.45 7.55 5.48
CA ALA A 89 13.68 6.89 5.04
C ALA A 89 13.68 5.41 5.45
N ILE A 90 13.99 4.54 4.50
CA ILE A 90 14.23 3.11 4.67
C ILE A 90 15.68 2.85 4.23
N PRO A 91 16.55 2.30 5.08
CA PRO A 91 17.94 2.01 4.70
C PRO A 91 18.01 1.09 3.48
N LEU A 92 18.85 1.40 2.48
CA LEU A 92 19.00 0.53 1.31
C LEU A 92 19.63 -0.83 1.66
N GLU A 93 20.37 -0.91 2.77
CA GLU A 93 20.99 -2.15 3.25
C GLU A 93 19.98 -3.26 3.62
N VAL A 94 18.72 -2.91 3.92
CA VAL A 94 17.67 -3.90 4.21
C VAL A 94 16.91 -4.36 2.96
N ILE A 95 17.28 -3.84 1.78
CA ILE A 95 16.63 -4.11 0.50
C ILE A 95 17.61 -4.83 -0.42
N ASP A 96 17.35 -6.10 -0.67
CA ASP A 96 18.08 -6.85 -1.68
C ASP A 96 17.87 -6.24 -3.08
N LYS A 97 18.98 -5.99 -3.78
CA LYS A 97 18.98 -5.48 -5.15
C LYS A 97 18.35 -6.49 -6.11
N ASN A 98 17.66 -5.99 -7.14
CA ASN A 98 17.00 -6.79 -8.17
C ASN A 98 16.00 -7.82 -7.61
N VAL A 99 15.46 -7.58 -6.42
CA VAL A 99 14.38 -8.36 -5.81
C VAL A 99 13.13 -7.47 -5.73
N PRO A 100 11.94 -7.99 -6.10
CA PRO A 100 10.70 -7.23 -5.98
C PRO A 100 10.23 -7.16 -4.53
N TYR A 101 9.89 -5.96 -4.08
CA TYR A 101 9.36 -5.68 -2.76
C TYR A 101 8.00 -4.99 -2.85
N GLU A 102 7.11 -5.35 -1.94
CA GLU A 102 5.94 -4.53 -1.61
C GLU A 102 6.27 -3.72 -0.36
N ILE A 103 6.07 -2.40 -0.46
CA ILE A 103 6.24 -1.44 0.62
C ILE A 103 4.85 -0.92 0.96
N VAL A 104 4.54 -0.92 2.25
CA VAL A 104 3.31 -0.37 2.78
C VAL A 104 3.64 0.73 3.78
N LEU A 105 3.01 1.88 3.58
CA LEU A 105 3.04 3.01 4.48
C LEU A 105 1.63 3.19 5.06
N GLU A 106 1.51 2.93 6.36
CA GLU A 106 0.28 3.10 7.12
C GLU A 106 0.25 4.48 7.79
N THR A 107 -0.81 5.21 7.47
CA THR A 107 -1.16 6.53 8.00
C THR A 107 -2.64 6.51 8.40
N ASN A 108 -3.41 7.56 8.09
CA ASN A 108 -4.87 7.46 8.04
C ASN A 108 -5.38 6.49 6.97
N LYS A 109 -4.54 6.16 5.98
CA LYS A 109 -4.80 5.19 4.93
C LYS A 109 -3.54 4.36 4.66
N SER A 110 -3.75 3.23 4.00
CA SER A 110 -2.67 2.38 3.51
C SER A 110 -2.26 2.79 2.10
N PHE A 111 -0.97 3.11 1.94
CA PHE A 111 -0.34 3.45 0.67
C PHE A 111 0.68 2.38 0.32
N HIS A 112 0.70 1.94 -0.93
CA HIS A 112 1.50 0.81 -1.38
C HIS A 112 2.37 1.19 -2.57
N ALA A 113 3.60 0.71 -2.55
CA ALA A 113 4.47 0.67 -3.73
C ALA A 113 4.95 -0.76 -3.95
N ARG A 114 5.04 -1.17 -5.21
CA ARG A 114 5.76 -2.37 -5.61
C ARG A 114 6.98 -1.94 -6.39
N ILE A 115 8.16 -2.26 -5.91
CA ILE A 115 9.41 -1.73 -6.46
C ILE A 115 10.51 -2.78 -6.51
N CYS A 116 11.47 -2.55 -7.41
CA CYS A 116 12.79 -3.11 -7.32
C CYS A 116 13.81 -1.98 -7.18
N VAL A 117 14.83 -2.21 -6.35
CA VAL A 117 16.06 -1.42 -6.39
C VAL A 117 17.01 -2.09 -7.37
N ILE A 118 17.19 -1.48 -8.55
CA ILE A 118 18.03 -1.99 -9.62
C ILE A 118 19.43 -1.41 -9.49
N ASP A 119 20.43 -2.28 -9.56
CA ASP A 119 21.84 -1.88 -9.63
C ASP A 119 22.28 -1.82 -11.09
N LYS A 120 22.58 -0.61 -11.57
CA LYS A 120 23.13 -0.38 -12.91
C LYS A 120 24.66 -0.20 -12.90
N GLY A 121 25.33 -0.69 -11.85
CA GLY A 121 26.78 -0.64 -11.65
C GLY A 121 27.24 0.66 -11.02
N ASN A 122 26.99 1.80 -11.67
CA ASN A 122 27.42 3.12 -11.18
C ASN A 122 26.34 3.88 -10.39
N ARG A 123 25.09 3.40 -10.43
CA ARG A 123 23.96 4.01 -9.73
C ARG A 123 22.89 2.98 -9.40
N LEU A 124 22.15 3.27 -8.35
CA LEU A 124 20.93 2.56 -8.01
C LEU A 124 19.72 3.32 -8.54
N GLU A 125 18.71 2.58 -8.98
CA GLU A 125 17.47 3.11 -9.53
C GLU A 125 16.28 2.40 -8.91
N VAL A 126 15.19 3.12 -8.65
CA VAL A 126 13.92 2.52 -8.23
C VAL A 126 13.08 2.28 -9.48
N LYS A 127 12.71 1.03 -9.73
CA LYS A 127 11.75 0.66 -10.76
C LYS A 127 10.43 0.25 -10.10
N HIS A 128 9.34 0.92 -10.44
CA HIS A 128 8.00 0.51 -10.03
C HIS A 128 7.55 -0.71 -10.86
N ILE A 129 6.85 -1.62 -10.20
CA ILE A 129 6.38 -2.87 -10.77
C ILE A 129 4.84 -2.88 -10.78
N GLU A 130 4.27 -3.36 -11.87
CA GLU A 130 2.83 -3.57 -11.99
C GLU A 130 2.30 -4.62 -11.01
N ALA A 131 1.02 -4.53 -10.68
CA ALA A 131 0.36 -5.53 -9.85
C ALA A 131 0.38 -6.91 -10.53
N GLY A 132 0.65 -7.97 -9.74
CA GLY A 132 0.70 -9.35 -10.22
C GLY A 132 2.05 -9.78 -10.80
N LYS A 133 3.04 -8.88 -10.88
CA LYS A 133 4.41 -9.20 -11.31
C LYS A 133 5.29 -9.54 -10.11
N SER A 134 6.00 -10.66 -10.19
CA SER A 134 6.93 -11.18 -9.17
C SER A 134 8.39 -11.09 -9.60
N ALA A 135 8.70 -10.26 -10.60
CA ALA A 135 10.04 -10.06 -11.12
C ALA A 135 10.26 -8.59 -11.50
N CYS A 136 11.52 -8.19 -11.58
CA CYS A 136 11.93 -6.82 -11.85
C CYS A 136 11.96 -6.43 -13.34
N ASN A 137 11.63 -7.36 -14.24
CA ASN A 137 11.69 -7.16 -15.69
C ASN A 137 10.41 -6.54 -16.27
#